data_AF-T5K4N1-F1
#
_entry.id   AF-T5K4N1-F1
#
_cell.length_a   1.000
_cell.length_b   1.000
_cell.length_c   1.000
_cell.angle_alpha   90.00
_cell.angle_beta   90.00
_cell.angle_gamma   90.00
#
_symmetry.space_group_name_H-M   'P 1'
#
loop_
_entity.id
_entity.type
_entity.pdbx_description
1 polymer ?
#
loop_
_entity_poly.entity_id
_entity_poly.type
_entity_poly.pdbx_seq_one_letter_code
_entity_poly.pdbx_strand_id
1 'polypeptide(L)'
;MLPVDPWILAAVVALAVLTVVVLLALAVLTVVVLIARRRPGARDERRMYTALERAQGFGRAAQQCEYDRWLLWRCTRTAQHGDHFYPWSRGGATSMRNFVAACGRCNTSKGARIPTSTQRLRIERRRRKYFPAGTPVGVGEWVRA
;
A
#
# COMPACT_ATOMS: atom_id res chain seq x y z
N MET A 1 47.79 43.16 -5.67
CA MET A 1 46.52 42.64 -5.13
C MET A 1 46.00 43.68 -4.16
N LEU A 2 44.90 44.37 -4.46
CA LEU A 2 44.29 45.32 -3.52
C LEU A 2 43.60 44.53 -2.41
N PRO A 3 43.75 44.90 -1.13
CA PRO A 3 43.07 44.22 -0.04
C PRO A 3 41.55 44.39 -0.20
N VAL A 4 40.83 43.27 -0.13
CA VAL A 4 39.36 43.31 -0.06
C VAL A 4 38.95 43.98 1.24
N ASP A 5 38.02 44.94 1.16
CA ASP A 5 37.46 45.61 2.32
C ASP A 5 36.79 44.56 3.24
N PRO A 6 37.16 44.48 4.53
CA PRO A 6 36.57 43.55 5.49
C PRO A 6 35.03 43.60 5.53
N TRP A 7 34.42 44.75 5.27
CA TRP A 7 32.96 44.92 5.21
C TRP A 7 32.34 44.25 3.99
N ILE A 8 33.02 44.29 2.84
CA ILE A 8 32.58 43.59 1.62
C ILE A 8 32.62 42.08 1.86
N LEU A 9 33.71 41.58 2.45
CA LEU A 9 33.83 40.16 2.78
C LEU A 9 32.75 39.72 3.77
N ALA A 10 32.51 40.49 4.83
CA ALA A 10 31.46 40.20 5.81
C ALA A 10 30.06 40.18 5.18
N ALA A 11 29.74 41.13 4.29
CA ALA A 11 28.46 41.18 3.60
C ALA A 11 28.24 39.97 2.68
N VAL A 12 29.26 39.55 1.92
CA VAL A 12 29.20 38.37 1.05
C VAL A 12 28.99 37.09 1.87
N VAL A 13 29.71 36.94 3.00
CA VAL A 13 29.54 35.80 3.90
C VAL A 13 28.14 35.79 4.50
N ALA A 14 27.63 36.93 4.97
CA ALA A 14 26.28 37.03 5.53
C ALA A 14 25.19 36.66 4.50
N LEU A 15 25.32 37.13 3.26
CA LEU A 15 24.40 36.78 2.17
C LEU A 15 24.47 35.29 1.81
N ALA A 16 25.66 34.71 1.76
CA ALA A 16 25.83 33.28 1.51
C ALA A 16 25.19 32.44 2.62
N VAL A 17 25.42 32.79 3.89
CA VAL A 17 24.79 32.13 5.04
C VAL A 17 23.27 32.25 4.97
N LEU A 18 22.74 33.44 4.72
CA LEU A 18 21.31 33.66 4.59
C LEU A 18 20.71 32.81 3.46
N THR A 19 21.39 32.74 2.32
CA THR A 19 20.96 31.93 1.17
C THR A 19 20.89 30.46 1.53
N VAL A 20 21.93 29.92 2.18
CA VAL A 20 21.95 28.52 2.65
C VAL A 20 20.81 28.26 3.64
N VAL A 21 20.59 29.15 4.61
CA VAL A 21 19.50 29.02 5.59
C VAL A 21 18.13 28.99 4.90
N VAL A 22 17.89 29.89 3.94
CA VAL A 22 16.63 29.92 3.18
C VAL A 22 16.44 28.65 2.37
N LEU A 23 17.47 28.16 1.66
CA LEU A 23 17.39 26.92 0.89
C LEU A 23 17.10 25.71 1.78
N LEU A 24 17.73 25.63 2.95
CA LEU A 24 17.44 24.57 3.93
C LEU A 24 16.01 24.66 4.45
N ALA A 25 15.53 25.86 4.78
CA ALA A 25 14.14 26.07 5.23
C ALA A 25 13.13 25.64 4.15
N LEU A 26 13.37 26.00 2.88
CA LEU A 26 12.54 25.58 1.75
C LEU A 26 12.58 24.05 1.53
N ALA A 27 13.75 23.42 1.66
CA ALA A 27 13.89 21.98 1.56
C ALA A 27 13.12 21.26 2.67
N VAL A 28 13.24 21.73 3.93
CA VAL A 28 12.48 21.21 5.07
C VAL A 28 10.98 21.40 4.85
N LEU A 29 10.54 22.60 4.45
CA LEU A 29 9.13 22.85 4.14
C LEU A 29 8.61 21.93 3.05
N THR A 30 9.37 21.71 1.99
CA THR A 30 9.01 20.80 0.90
C THR A 30 8.85 19.37 1.41
N VAL A 31 9.82 18.87 2.20
CA VAL A 31 9.73 17.55 2.82
C VAL A 31 8.51 17.44 3.73
N VAL A 32 8.25 18.44 4.57
CA VAL A 32 7.07 18.49 5.45
C VAL A 32 5.78 18.47 4.64
N VAL A 33 5.67 19.26 3.58
CA VAL A 33 4.49 19.28 2.69
C VAL A 33 4.32 17.94 2.00
N LEU A 34 5.39 17.31 1.51
CA LEU A 34 5.32 15.98 0.89
C LEU A 34 4.88 14.91 1.90
N ILE A 35 5.36 14.96 3.14
CA ILE A 35 4.93 14.04 4.21
C ILE A 35 3.47 14.33 4.60
N ALA A 36 3.08 15.59 4.77
CA ALA A 36 1.71 15.98 5.12
C ALA A 36 0.71 15.64 4.00
N ARG A 37 1.13 15.72 2.74
CA ARG A 37 0.36 15.24 1.58
C ARG A 37 0.21 13.72 1.56
N ARG A 38 1.10 12.96 2.21
CA ARG A 38 0.89 11.54 2.52
C ARG A 38 -0.09 11.41 3.68
N ARG A 39 -1.30 11.99 3.55
CA ARG A 39 -2.41 11.65 4.46
C ARG A 39 -2.50 10.12 4.52
N PRO A 40 -2.66 9.50 5.71
CA PRO A 40 -3.07 8.12 5.76
C PRO A 40 -4.31 8.01 4.88
N GLY A 41 -4.24 7.23 3.81
CA GLY A 41 -5.29 7.17 2.79
C GLY A 41 -6.65 7.08 3.47
N ALA A 42 -7.63 7.83 2.96
CA ALA A 42 -8.99 7.79 3.49
C ALA A 42 -9.36 6.32 3.72
N ARG A 43 -9.65 5.97 4.96
CA ARG A 43 -10.10 4.61 5.26
C ARG A 43 -11.47 4.48 4.62
N ASP A 44 -11.71 3.36 3.98
CA ASP A 44 -13.05 3.06 3.48
C ASP A 44 -14.03 3.13 4.66
N GLU A 45 -15.15 3.81 4.51
CA GLU A 45 -16.20 3.87 5.53
C GLU A 45 -16.66 2.46 5.91
N ARG A 46 -16.67 1.56 4.92
CA ARG A 46 -17.04 0.17 5.13
C ARG A 46 -15.78 -0.66 5.30
N ARG A 47 -15.60 -1.25 6.47
CA ARG A 47 -14.54 -2.24 6.72
C ARG A 47 -14.97 -3.66 6.35
N MET A 48 -16.25 -3.98 6.53
CA MET A 48 -16.73 -5.36 6.44
C MET A 48 -17.34 -5.67 5.08
N TYR A 49 -16.95 -6.82 4.52
CA TYR A 49 -17.65 -7.41 3.39
C TYR A 49 -19.02 -7.94 3.86
N THR A 50 -20.03 -7.70 3.05
CA THR A 50 -21.37 -8.27 3.22
C THR A 50 -21.34 -9.80 3.10
N ALA A 51 -22.40 -10.49 3.53
CA ALA A 51 -22.51 -11.93 3.35
C ALA A 51 -22.43 -12.35 1.87
N LEU A 52 -23.06 -11.57 0.97
CA LEU A 52 -23.03 -11.83 -0.46
C LEU A 52 -21.63 -11.68 -1.06
N GLU A 53 -20.91 -10.60 -0.71
CA GLU A 53 -19.53 -10.39 -1.16
C GLU A 53 -18.59 -11.49 -0.66
N ARG A 54 -18.74 -11.94 0.60
CA ARG A 54 -17.98 -13.07 1.13
C ARG A 54 -18.27 -14.36 0.39
N ALA A 55 -19.55 -14.68 0.15
CA ALA A 55 -19.95 -15.86 -0.61
C ALA A 55 -19.38 -15.83 -2.03
N GLN A 56 -19.47 -14.68 -2.71
CA GLN A 56 -18.92 -14.48 -4.05
C GLN A 56 -17.39 -14.64 -4.05
N GLY A 57 -16.69 -14.03 -3.10
CA GLY A 57 -15.24 -14.08 -2.99
C GLY A 57 -14.73 -15.49 -2.71
N PHE A 58 -15.38 -16.22 -1.79
CA PHE A 58 -15.05 -17.62 -1.53
C PHE A 58 -15.40 -18.52 -2.72
N GLY A 59 -16.52 -18.27 -3.41
CA GLY A 59 -16.90 -18.98 -4.63
C GLY A 59 -15.85 -18.85 -5.73
N ARG A 60 -15.39 -17.62 -6.03
CA ARG A 60 -14.30 -17.37 -7.01
C ARG A 60 -13.01 -18.10 -6.67
N ALA A 61 -12.72 -18.27 -5.38
CA ALA A 61 -11.52 -18.95 -4.90
C ALA A 61 -11.69 -20.47 -4.71
N ALA A 62 -12.82 -21.06 -5.13
CA ALA A 62 -13.16 -22.47 -4.90
C ALA A 62 -13.05 -22.88 -3.42
N GLN A 63 -13.49 -21.99 -2.52
CA GLN A 63 -13.42 -22.16 -1.06
C GLN A 63 -12.00 -22.38 -0.50
N GLN A 64 -10.95 -22.12 -1.28
CA GLN A 64 -9.56 -22.38 -0.91
C GLN A 64 -8.78 -21.08 -0.67
N CYS A 65 -7.93 -21.08 0.35
CA CYS A 65 -7.02 -19.98 0.66
C CYS A 65 -6.17 -19.58 -0.55
N GLU A 66 -6.07 -18.28 -0.84
CA GLU A 66 -5.33 -17.74 -1.98
C GLU A 66 -3.89 -17.35 -1.64
N TYR A 67 -3.59 -17.18 -0.36
CA TYR A 67 -2.24 -16.89 0.13
C TYR A 67 -1.29 -18.07 -0.05
N ASP A 68 -0.01 -17.75 -0.02
CA ASP A 68 1.03 -18.77 -0.13
C ASP A 68 1.22 -19.51 1.20
N ARG A 69 1.64 -20.76 1.10
CA ARG A 69 2.14 -21.56 2.22
C ARG A 69 3.39 -22.30 1.76
N TRP A 70 4.51 -22.05 2.44
CA TRP A 70 5.83 -22.63 2.16
C TRP A 70 6.35 -22.42 0.73
N LEU A 71 7.49 -21.76 0.59
CA LEU A 71 8.27 -21.69 -0.66
C LEU A 71 7.53 -21.26 -1.95
N LEU A 72 6.38 -20.57 -1.85
CA LEU A 72 5.57 -19.98 -2.96
C LEU A 72 4.34 -20.80 -3.45
N TRP A 73 4.01 -21.96 -2.87
CA TRP A 73 2.79 -22.70 -3.26
C TRP A 73 1.51 -22.09 -2.67
N ARG A 74 0.38 -22.25 -3.37
CA ARG A 74 -0.94 -21.85 -2.85
C ARG A 74 -1.27 -22.70 -1.62
N CYS A 75 -1.74 -22.05 -0.56
CA CYS A 75 -2.24 -22.74 0.61
C CYS A 75 -3.42 -23.66 0.25
N THR A 76 -3.40 -24.91 0.73
CA THR A 76 -4.44 -25.92 0.46
C THR A 76 -5.60 -25.89 1.44
N ARG A 77 -5.55 -25.01 2.45
CA ARG A 77 -6.60 -24.93 3.48
C ARG A 77 -7.83 -24.20 2.98
N THR A 78 -8.98 -24.58 3.54
CA THR A 78 -10.24 -23.89 3.34
C THR A 78 -10.15 -22.42 3.76
N ALA A 79 -10.71 -21.55 2.94
CA ALA A 79 -10.86 -20.14 3.27
C ALA A 79 -11.97 -19.94 4.31
N GLN A 80 -11.72 -19.07 5.29
CA GLN A 80 -12.62 -18.78 6.40
C GLN A 80 -12.87 -17.28 6.52
N HIS A 81 -11.97 -16.45 5.98
CA HIS A 81 -12.00 -15.00 6.09
C HIS A 81 -11.89 -14.36 4.70
N GLY A 82 -12.71 -13.34 4.47
CA GLY A 82 -12.50 -12.39 3.38
C GLY A 82 -11.53 -11.33 3.84
N ASP A 83 -10.26 -11.47 3.46
CA ASP A 83 -9.21 -10.52 3.83
C ASP A 83 -9.09 -9.42 2.77
N HIS A 84 -8.60 -8.26 3.19
CA HIS A 84 -8.24 -7.16 2.30
C HIS A 84 -6.79 -7.32 1.88
N PHE A 85 -6.51 -7.53 0.59
CA PHE A 85 -5.15 -7.63 0.09
C PHE A 85 -4.33 -6.42 0.53
N TYR A 86 -4.77 -5.21 0.19
CA TYR A 86 -4.29 -4.00 0.84
C TYR A 86 -5.09 -3.78 2.14
N PRO A 87 -4.45 -3.78 3.32
CA PRO A 87 -5.16 -3.71 4.58
C PRO A 87 -6.04 -2.46 4.68
N TRP A 88 -7.28 -2.62 5.14
CA TRP A 88 -8.20 -1.51 5.38
C TRP A 88 -7.58 -0.42 6.27
N SER A 89 -6.84 -0.82 7.32
CA SER A 89 -6.17 0.12 8.24
C SER A 89 -5.09 0.98 7.59
N ARG A 90 -4.66 0.64 6.37
CA ARG A 90 -3.68 1.35 5.55
C ARG A 90 -4.33 2.11 4.37
N GLY A 91 -5.66 2.11 4.25
CA GLY A 91 -6.40 2.76 3.16
C GLY A 91 -6.81 1.82 2.02
N GLY A 92 -6.78 0.50 2.23
CA GLY A 92 -7.31 -0.46 1.27
C GLY A 92 -8.84 -0.40 1.19
N ALA A 93 -9.39 -0.44 -0.02
CA ALA A 93 -10.83 -0.40 -0.25
C ALA A 93 -11.49 -1.74 0.08
N THR A 94 -12.73 -1.72 0.58
CA THR A 94 -13.59 -2.90 0.71
C THR A 94 -14.29 -3.12 -0.61
N SER A 95 -13.57 -3.76 -1.53
CA SER A 95 -14.04 -4.09 -2.87
C SER A 95 -13.76 -5.55 -3.20
N MET A 96 -14.50 -6.09 -4.18
CA MET A 96 -14.26 -7.45 -4.66
C MET A 96 -12.90 -7.64 -5.34
N ARG A 97 -12.24 -6.55 -5.78
CA ARG A 97 -10.86 -6.58 -6.28
C ARG A 97 -9.84 -6.67 -5.15
N ASN A 98 -10.12 -6.04 -4.00
CA ASN A 98 -9.27 -6.14 -2.82
C ASN A 98 -9.54 -7.39 -1.97
N PHE A 99 -10.63 -8.10 -2.22
CA PHE A 99 -10.98 -9.34 -1.52
C PHE A 99 -10.00 -10.47 -1.81
N VAL A 100 -9.58 -11.17 -0.76
CA VAL A 100 -8.79 -12.40 -0.80
C VAL A 100 -9.40 -13.44 0.11
N ALA A 101 -9.68 -14.64 -0.42
CA ALA A 101 -10.12 -15.75 0.39
C ALA A 101 -8.93 -16.30 1.20
N ALA A 102 -9.00 -16.24 2.53
CA ALA A 102 -7.89 -16.58 3.42
C ALA A 102 -8.31 -17.58 4.51
N CYS A 103 -7.44 -18.55 4.81
CA CYS A 103 -7.58 -19.36 6.02
C CYS A 103 -7.11 -18.57 7.26
N GLY A 104 -7.55 -18.94 8.46
CA GLY A 104 -7.19 -18.23 9.70
C GLY A 104 -5.68 -18.03 9.89
N ARG A 105 -4.86 -19.07 9.69
CA ARG A 105 -3.38 -18.96 9.87
C ARG A 105 -2.74 -17.97 8.92
N CYS A 106 -3.11 -18.00 7.63
CA CYS A 106 -2.53 -17.08 6.64
C CYS A 106 -3.00 -15.65 6.89
N ASN A 107 -4.29 -15.47 7.20
CA ASN A 107 -4.88 -14.16 7.54
C ASN A 107 -4.17 -13.52 8.74
N THR A 108 -4.07 -14.26 9.86
CA THR A 108 -3.39 -13.78 11.07
C THR A 108 -1.91 -13.54 10.84
N SER A 109 -1.23 -14.44 10.13
CA SER A 109 0.18 -14.25 9.79
C SER A 109 0.39 -12.97 9.00
N LYS A 110 -0.38 -12.72 7.94
CA LYS A 110 -0.29 -11.50 7.12
C LYS A 110 -0.55 -10.25 7.97
N GLY A 111 -1.63 -10.23 8.74
CA GLY A 111 -2.02 -9.09 9.56
C GLY A 111 -2.19 -7.80 8.74
N ALA A 112 -1.64 -6.69 9.24
CA ALA A 112 -1.70 -5.39 8.58
C ALA A 112 -0.49 -5.09 7.66
N ARG A 113 0.28 -6.11 7.27
CA ARG A 113 1.40 -5.94 6.33
C ARG A 113 0.87 -5.66 4.93
N ILE A 114 1.46 -4.68 4.24
CA ILE A 114 1.17 -4.40 2.84
C ILE A 114 1.84 -5.49 1.99
N PRO A 115 1.08 -6.25 1.19
CA PRO A 115 1.64 -7.25 0.29
C PRO A 115 2.64 -6.67 -0.71
N THR A 116 3.65 -7.48 -1.05
CA THR A 116 4.62 -7.10 -2.09
C THR A 116 4.04 -7.25 -3.49
N SER A 117 4.61 -6.55 -4.47
CA SER A 117 4.27 -6.71 -5.88
C SER A 117 4.42 -8.16 -6.34
N THR A 118 5.43 -8.88 -5.87
CA THR A 118 5.63 -10.31 -6.17
C THR A 118 4.50 -11.19 -5.61
N GLN A 119 3.96 -10.87 -4.43
CA GLN A 119 2.80 -11.58 -3.90
C GLN A 119 1.55 -11.30 -4.73
N ARG A 120 1.33 -10.03 -5.12
CA ARG A 120 0.25 -9.61 -6.02
C ARG A 120 0.26 -10.42 -7.32
N LEU A 121 1.40 -10.40 -8.02
CA LEU A 121 1.58 -11.10 -9.29
C LEU A 121 1.36 -12.62 -9.18
N ARG A 122 1.81 -13.24 -8.08
CA ARG A 122 1.61 -14.68 -7.86
C ARG A 122 0.15 -15.03 -7.64
N ILE A 123 -0.59 -14.24 -6.86
CA ILE A 123 -2.04 -14.44 -6.69
C ILE A 123 -2.75 -14.26 -8.04
N GLU A 124 -2.50 -13.15 -8.75
CA GLU A 124 -3.11 -12.86 -10.06
C GLU A 124 -2.84 -13.99 -11.08
N ARG A 125 -1.59 -14.47 -11.17
CA ARG A 125 -1.21 -15.58 -12.06
C ARG A 125 -1.98 -16.85 -11.72
N ARG A 126 -2.18 -17.16 -10.43
CA ARG A 126 -2.92 -18.36 -10.02
C ARG A 126 -4.43 -18.20 -10.24
N ARG A 127 -5.00 -17.02 -9.98
CA ARG A 127 -6.43 -16.72 -10.21
C ARG A 127 -6.86 -17.05 -11.65
N ARG A 128 -5.98 -16.82 -12.65
CA ARG A 128 -6.22 -17.21 -14.04
C ARG A 128 -6.57 -18.70 -14.24
N LYS A 129 -6.22 -19.58 -13.30
CA LYS A 129 -6.47 -21.03 -13.39
C LYS A 129 -7.80 -21.47 -12.76
N TYR A 130 -8.32 -20.73 -11.78
CA TYR A 130 -9.47 -21.18 -10.98
C TYR A 130 -10.57 -20.15 -10.81
N PHE A 131 -10.37 -18.89 -11.22
CA PHE A 131 -11.46 -17.93 -11.32
C PHE A 131 -12.36 -18.29 -12.51
N PRO A 132 -13.68 -18.07 -12.40
CA PRO A 132 -14.59 -18.22 -13.54
C PRO A 132 -14.15 -17.36 -14.73
N ALA A 133 -14.33 -17.87 -15.95
CA ALA A 133 -14.01 -17.15 -17.17
C ALA A 133 -14.69 -15.78 -17.21
N GLY A 134 -13.98 -14.76 -17.71
CA GLY A 134 -14.45 -13.37 -17.74
C GLY A 134 -14.35 -12.63 -16.40
N THR A 135 -14.04 -13.30 -15.28
CA THR A 135 -13.86 -12.60 -13.99
C THR A 135 -12.49 -11.91 -13.93
N PRO A 136 -12.42 -10.62 -13.53
CA PRO A 136 -11.14 -9.94 -13.33
C PRO A 136 -10.26 -10.66 -12.30
N VAL A 137 -9.02 -10.97 -12.67
CA VAL A 137 -8.06 -11.69 -11.81
C VAL A 137 -7.20 -10.76 -10.94
N GLY A 138 -7.29 -9.44 -11.16
CA GLY A 138 -6.53 -8.44 -10.42
C GLY A 138 -6.78 -8.53 -8.92
N VAL A 139 -5.74 -8.27 -8.11
CA VAL A 139 -5.86 -8.25 -6.66
C VAL A 139 -5.27 -6.96 -6.08
N GLY A 140 -5.99 -6.38 -5.12
CA GLY A 140 -5.60 -5.13 -4.48
C GLY A 140 -6.31 -3.92 -5.07
N GLU A 141 -6.89 -3.12 -4.18
CA GLU A 141 -7.46 -1.80 -4.50
C GLU A 141 -7.29 -0.87 -3.29
N TRP A 142 -6.80 0.34 -3.55
CA TRP A 142 -6.78 1.43 -2.58
C TRP A 142 -8.09 2.22 -2.70
N VAL A 143 -8.54 2.84 -1.61
CA VAL A 143 -9.62 3.82 -1.68
C VAL A 143 -9.21 4.94 -2.65
N ARG A 144 -10.07 5.28 -3.59
CA ARG A 144 -9.83 6.41 -4.48
C ARG A 144 -10.06 7.69 -3.68
N ALA A 145 -9.06 8.57 -3.68
CA ALA A 145 -9.16 9.90 -3.10
C ALA A 145 -10.10 10.77 -3.93
#